data_AF-A0A9Q1BG11-F1
#
_entry.id   AF-A0A9Q1BG11-F1
#
_cell.length_a   1.000
_cell.length_b   1.000
_cell.length_c   1.000
_cell.angle_alpha   90.00
_cell.angle_beta   90.00
_cell.angle_gamma   90.00
#
_symmetry.space_group_name_H-M   'P 1'
#
loop_
_entity.id
_entity.type
_entity.pdbx_description
1 polymer ?
#
loop_
_entity_poly.entity_id
_entity_poly.type
_entity_poly.pdbx_seq_one_letter_code
_entity_poly.pdbx_strand_id
1 'polypeptide(L)'
;MRREQVLTVCANHYITQLVNLQPNRGSERSWVWQAMDSSDGDPQNEQLAVRFKTEDAAREFKEVVDEAKKILLGKYWRTKGM
;
A
#
# COMPACT_ATOMS: atom_id res chain seq x y z
N MET A 1 -1.81 -3.53 8.38
CA MET A 1 -0.98 -4.73 8.62
C MET A 1 -0.73 -4.87 10.13
N ARG A 2 -0.65 -6.11 10.64
CA ARG A 2 -0.33 -6.41 12.05
C ARG A 2 0.81 -7.43 12.13
N ARG A 3 1.63 -7.35 13.19
CA ARG A 3 2.66 -8.36 13.49
C ARG A 3 1.98 -9.62 14.05
N GLU A 4 2.38 -10.80 13.59
CA GLU A 4 1.69 -12.07 13.92
C GLU A 4 1.73 -12.41 15.42
N GLN A 5 2.90 -12.31 16.06
CA GLN A 5 3.05 -12.75 17.46
C GLN A 5 2.49 -11.75 18.48
N VAL A 6 2.76 -10.46 18.27
CA VAL A 6 2.41 -9.39 19.24
C VAL A 6 1.11 -8.67 18.87
N LEU A 7 0.53 -8.94 17.69
CA LEU A 7 -0.72 -8.40 17.16
C LEU A 7 -0.80 -6.87 17.04
N THR A 8 0.31 -6.16 17.31
CA THR A 8 0.42 -4.72 17.14
C THR A 8 0.29 -4.34 15.67
N VAL A 9 -0.35 -3.21 15.40
CA VAL A 9 -0.39 -2.62 14.05
C VAL A 9 1.02 -2.21 13.65
N CYS A 10 1.40 -2.43 12.40
CA CYS A 10 2.72 -2.05 11.85
C CYS A 10 2.65 -1.31 10.51
N ALA A 11 1.44 -1.15 9.97
CA ALA A 11 1.13 -0.23 8.88
C ALA A 11 -0.38 0.00 8.91
N ASN A 12 -0.80 1.26 8.95
CA ASN A 12 -2.18 1.68 8.91
C ASN A 12 -2.34 3.00 8.17
N HIS A 13 -2.62 2.89 6.87
CA HIS A 13 -2.90 4.00 5.98
C HIS A 13 -3.94 3.59 4.94
N TYR A 14 -4.62 4.59 4.38
CA TYR A 14 -5.51 4.37 3.26
C TYR A 14 -4.73 4.10 1.97
N ILE A 15 -5.28 3.24 1.11
CA ILE A 15 -4.89 3.23 -0.29
C ILE A 15 -5.46 4.49 -0.95
N THR A 16 -4.60 5.31 -1.53
CA THR A 16 -4.95 6.54 -2.25
C THR A 16 -4.35 6.52 -3.65
N GLN A 17 -4.73 7.48 -4.50
CA GLN A 17 -4.12 7.63 -5.83
C GLN A 17 -2.60 7.88 -5.78
N LEU A 18 -2.12 8.42 -4.66
CA LEU A 18 -0.71 8.76 -4.45
C LEU A 18 0.15 7.56 -4.06
N VAL A 19 -0.46 6.44 -3.64
CA VAL A 19 0.30 5.21 -3.35
C VAL A 19 0.95 4.72 -4.65
N ASN A 20 2.27 4.78 -4.69
CA ASN A 20 3.08 4.38 -5.83
C ASN A 20 4.08 3.31 -5.40
N LEU A 21 3.74 2.04 -5.62
CA LEU A 21 4.62 0.91 -5.34
C LEU A 21 5.75 0.87 -6.36
N GLN A 22 6.97 1.19 -5.91
CA GLN A 22 8.19 1.13 -6.69
C GLN A 22 9.02 -0.10 -6.31
N PRO A 23 9.70 -0.75 -7.27
CA PRO A 23 10.54 -1.90 -6.96
C PRO A 23 11.68 -1.47 -6.01
N ASN A 24 11.97 -2.30 -5.01
CA ASN A 24 13.16 -2.10 -4.18
C ASN A 24 14.39 -2.55 -4.98
N ARG A 25 15.45 -1.73 -5.01
CA ARG A 25 16.64 -1.97 -5.83
C ARG A 25 17.23 -3.35 -5.54
N GLY A 26 17.35 -4.19 -6.58
CA GLY A 26 17.92 -5.54 -6.47
C GLY A 26 16.96 -6.59 -5.89
N SER A 27 15.64 -6.33 -5.89
CA SER A 27 14.66 -7.30 -5.42
C SER A 27 13.36 -7.28 -6.26
N GLU A 28 13.08 -8.38 -6.95
CA GLU A 28 11.79 -8.63 -7.62
C GLU A 28 10.64 -8.96 -6.63
N ARG A 29 10.97 -9.14 -5.35
CA ARG A 29 10.02 -9.56 -4.31
C ARG A 29 9.65 -8.47 -3.31
N SER A 30 9.98 -7.21 -3.60
CA SER A 30 9.79 -6.14 -2.63
C SER A 30 9.36 -4.83 -3.27
N TRP A 31 8.46 -4.12 -2.58
CA TRP A 31 7.98 -2.79 -2.98
C TRP A 31 8.31 -1.77 -1.90
N VAL A 32 8.54 -0.53 -2.34
CA VAL A 32 8.67 0.65 -1.49
C VAL A 32 7.66 1.72 -1.92
N TRP A 33 7.08 2.44 -0.96
CA TRP A 33 6.16 3.55 -1.21
C TRP A 33 6.13 4.54 -0.05
N GLN A 34 5.50 5.70 -0.28
CA GLN A 34 5.24 6.72 0.74
C GLN A 34 3.76 6.70 1.13
N ALA A 35 3.44 6.86 2.42
CA ALA A 35 2.06 6.95 2.90
C ALA A 35 1.93 7.76 4.20
N MET A 36 0.77 8.37 4.41
CA MET A 36 0.38 8.93 5.72
C MET A 36 -0.09 7.78 6.64
N ASP A 37 0.84 7.25 7.42
CA ASP A 37 0.65 6.06 8.27
C ASP A 37 0.40 6.45 9.73
N SER A 38 -0.52 5.73 10.38
CA SER A 38 -0.97 5.97 11.76
C SER A 38 -0.72 4.78 12.68
N SER A 39 0.20 3.88 12.32
CA SER A 39 0.46 2.68 13.11
C SER A 39 1.15 2.95 14.45
N ASP A 40 1.88 4.07 14.57
CA ASP A 40 2.58 4.50 15.79
C ASP A 40 1.90 5.69 16.50
N GLY A 41 0.63 5.97 16.19
CA GLY A 41 -0.15 7.06 16.80
C GLY A 41 -0.70 8.03 15.75
N ASP A 42 -0.32 9.30 15.84
CA ASP A 42 -0.76 10.33 14.90
C ASP A 42 -0.23 10.07 13.48
N PRO A 43 -1.01 10.37 12.41
CA PRO A 43 -0.57 10.15 11.04
C PRO A 43 0.74 10.87 10.70
N GLN A 44 1.77 10.12 10.31
CA GLN A 44 3.05 10.64 9.82
C GLN A 44 3.30 10.21 8.38
N ASN A 45 4.07 11.01 7.63
CA ASN A 45 4.49 10.59 6.30
C ASN A 45 5.68 9.63 6.40
N GLU A 46 5.42 8.35 6.09
CA GLU A 46 6.37 7.26 6.25
C GLU A 46 6.76 6.64 4.90
N GLN A 47 8.04 6.28 4.76
CA GLN A 47 8.50 5.41 3.69
C GLN A 47 8.37 3.95 4.13
N LEU A 48 7.43 3.24 3.54
CA LEU A 48 7.16 1.85 3.84
C LEU A 48 7.81 0.93 2.82
N ALA A 49 8.24 -0.23 3.29
CA ALA A 49 8.75 -1.30 2.45
C ALA A 49 8.08 -2.61 2.84
N VAL A 50 7.72 -3.41 1.85
CA VAL A 50 7.21 -4.77 2.05
C VAL A 50 8.01 -5.74 1.21
N ARG A 51 8.32 -6.91 1.77
CA ARG A 51 9.00 -8.00 1.08
C ARG A 51 8.16 -9.27 1.19
N PHE A 52 7.99 -9.94 0.06
CA PHE A 52 7.24 -11.17 -0.05
C PHE A 52 8.15 -12.38 -0.15
N LYS A 53 7.60 -13.56 0.18
CA LYS A 53 8.31 -14.84 0.07
C LYS A 53 8.61 -15.18 -1.39
N THR A 54 7.66 -14.94 -2.29
CA THR A 54 7.76 -15.25 -3.72
C THR A 54 7.55 -14.00 -4.56
N GLU A 55 8.02 -14.03 -5.81
CA GLU A 55 7.81 -12.97 -6.79
C GLU A 55 6.33 -12.87 -7.19
N ASP A 56 5.66 -14.00 -7.38
CA ASP A 56 4.24 -14.03 -7.70
C ASP A 56 3.38 -13.32 -6.64
N ALA A 57 3.67 -13.52 -5.35
CA ALA A 57 2.97 -12.84 -4.28
C ALA A 57 3.25 -11.32 -4.27
N ALA A 58 4.48 -10.90 -4.62
CA ALA A 58 4.80 -9.49 -4.77
C ALA A 58 4.04 -8.88 -5.95
N ARG A 59 3.98 -9.57 -7.10
CA ARG A 59 3.25 -9.14 -8.29
C ARG A 59 1.76 -9.01 -8.00
N GLU A 60 1.14 -10.05 -7.42
CA GLU A 60 -0.28 -10.06 -7.06
C GLU A 60 -0.62 -8.90 -6.10
N PHE A 61 0.22 -8.66 -5.09
CA PHE A 61 0.03 -7.52 -4.19
C PHE A 61 -0.02 -6.18 -4.95
N LYS A 62 0.90 -5.98 -5.89
CA LYS A 62 0.93 -4.75 -6.69
C LYS A 62 -0.31 -4.63 -7.58
N GLU A 63 -0.71 -5.70 -8.24
CA GLU A 63 -1.91 -5.73 -9.09
C GLU A 63 -3.17 -5.35 -8.31
N VAL A 64 -3.36 -5.91 -7.10
CA VAL A 64 -4.51 -5.59 -6.24
C VAL A 64 -4.49 -4.14 -5.77
N VAL A 65 -3.32 -3.59 -5.41
CA VAL A 65 -3.20 -2.18 -5.02
C VAL A 65 -3.50 -1.25 -6.20
N ASP A 66 -3.00 -1.56 -7.39
CA ASP A 66 -3.26 -0.77 -8.60
C ASP A 66 -4.75 -0.84 -9.01
N GLU A 67 -5.40 -1.99 -8.84
CA GLU A 67 -6.85 -2.12 -9.08
C GLU A 67 -7.69 -1.35 -8.06
N ALA A 68 -7.33 -1.41 -6.78
CA ALA A 68 -7.98 -0.61 -5.74
C ALA A 68 -7.90 0.89 -6.05
N LYS A 69 -6.77 1.37 -6.59
CA LYS A 69 -6.63 2.75 -7.07
C LYS A 69 -7.58 3.06 -8.23
N LYS A 70 -7.74 2.19 -9.22
CA LYS A 70 -8.71 2.41 -10.32
C LYS A 70 -10.15 2.51 -9.81
N ILE A 71 -10.53 1.66 -8.86
CA ILE A 71 -11.87 1.70 -8.24
C ILE A 71 -12.12 3.05 -7.57
N LEU A 72 -11.13 3.59 -6.85
CA LEU A 72 -11.22 4.90 -6.20
C LEU A 72 -11.40 6.04 -7.22
N LEU A 73 -10.72 5.99 -8.37
CA LEU A 73 -10.94 6.95 -9.46
C LEU A 73 -12.36 6.83 -10.01
N GLY A 74 -12.81 5.61 -10.32
CA GLY A 74 -14.14 5.37 -10.86
C GLY A 74 -15.28 5.72 -9.90
N LYS A 75 -15.03 5.71 -8.58
CA LYS A 75 -15.95 6.25 -7.56
C LYS A 75 -15.98 7.77 -7.59
N TYR A 76 -14.82 8.43 -7.65
CA TYR A 76 -14.73 9.89 -7.70
C TYR A 76 -15.54 10.48 -8.86
N TRP A 77 -15.41 9.88 -10.06
CA TRP A 77 -16.18 10.30 -11.24
C TRP A 77 -17.69 10.08 -11.08
N ARG A 78 -18.12 9.00 -10.43
CA ARG A 78 -19.54 8.73 -10.16
C ARG A 78 -20.15 9.68 -9.13
N THR A 79 -19.36 10.13 -8.14
CA THR A 79 -19.85 11.01 -7.06
C THR A 79 -19.75 12.50 -7.38
N LYS A 80 -18.92 12.91 -8.34
CA LYS A 80 -18.77 14.32 -8.76
C LYS A 80 -19.31 14.62 -10.16
N GLY A 81 -19.69 13.60 -10.92
CA GLY A 81 -20.39 13.73 -12.20
C GLY A 81 -21.91 13.75 -12.01
N MET A 82 -22.41 14.76 -11.31
CA MET A 82 -23.79 15.28 -11.33
C MET A 82 -23.76 16.70 -10.76
#